data_AF-A0A1G3LMC1-F1
#
_entry.id   AF-A0A1G3LMC1-F1
#
_cell.length_a   1.000
_cell.length_b   1.000
_cell.length_c   1.000
_cell.angle_alpha   90.00
_cell.angle_beta   90.00
_cell.angle_gamma   90.00
#
_symmetry.space_group_name_H-M   'P 1'
#
loop_
_entity.id
_entity.type
_entity.pdbx_description
1 polymer ?
#
loop_
_entity_poly.entity_id
_entity_poly.type
_entity_poly.pdbx_seq_one_letter_code
_entity_poly.pdbx_strand_id
1 'polypeptide(L)'
;MKKFFFIPLLLGFSIIPLSIFFGGFSFSIFLDSISFAIMVLMPTFLLLTHFSVKEIFASFQNVFKNTNVTEEKLRKSILFFKTLEKLIIVSGFISTFYGIIGMLCNLGNNEAIGKGLAASLLTIFYGAILICFITIPFKSSLEKKLCSKGL
;
A
#
# COMPACT_ATOMS: atom_id res chain seq x y z
N MET A 1 -1.10 -10.24 18.95
CA MET A 1 -1.14 -11.04 17.71
C MET A 1 -0.36 -12.32 17.98
N LYS A 2 -0.93 -13.51 17.69
CA LYS A 2 -0.17 -14.76 17.84
C LYS A 2 1.08 -14.67 16.95
N LYS A 3 2.23 -15.16 17.41
CA LYS A 3 3.50 -15.25 16.63
C LYS A 3 3.28 -15.84 15.22
N PHE A 4 2.22 -16.65 15.07
CA PHE A 4 1.75 -17.24 13.82
C PHE A 4 1.24 -16.25 12.74
N PHE A 5 0.97 -14.97 13.03
CA PHE A 5 0.52 -14.01 12.00
C PHE A 5 1.67 -13.44 11.16
N PHE A 6 2.82 -13.18 11.78
CA PHE A 6 3.95 -12.55 11.10
C PHE A 6 4.68 -13.52 10.16
N ILE A 7 4.67 -14.81 10.47
CA ILE A 7 5.36 -15.83 9.68
C ILE A 7 4.74 -15.94 8.26
N PRO A 8 3.43 -16.15 8.07
CA PRO A 8 2.81 -16.16 6.74
C PRO A 8 2.96 -14.84 5.98
N LEU A 9 2.92 -13.70 6.70
CA LEU A 9 3.08 -12.38 6.09
C LEU A 9 4.49 -12.20 5.49
N LEU A 10 5.53 -12.58 6.25
CA LEU A 10 6.92 -12.53 5.80
C LEU A 10 7.19 -13.52 4.66
N LEU A 11 6.64 -14.73 4.74
CA LEU A 11 6.74 -15.72 3.66
C LEU A 11 6.11 -15.19 2.38
N GLY A 12 4.90 -14.62 2.46
CA GLY A 12 4.23 -14.00 1.33
C GLY A 12 5.04 -12.87 0.70
N PHE A 13 5.63 -12.00 1.52
CA PHE A 13 6.45 -10.89 1.04
C PHE A 13 7.75 -11.38 0.38
N SER A 14 8.34 -12.46 0.90
CA SER A 14 9.57 -13.07 0.37
C SER A 14 9.38 -13.74 -1.00
N ILE A 15 8.15 -14.11 -1.37
CA ILE A 15 7.85 -14.69 -2.69
C ILE A 15 8.11 -13.67 -3.82
N ILE A 16 7.96 -12.37 -3.56
CA ILE A 16 8.13 -11.31 -4.57
C ILE A 16 9.59 -11.20 -5.06
N PRO A 17 10.60 -10.98 -4.21
CA PRO A 17 11.98 -10.95 -4.68
C PRO A 17 12.43 -12.30 -5.25
N LEU A 18 11.88 -13.41 -4.74
CA LEU A 18 12.16 -14.75 -5.26
C LEU A 18 11.63 -14.93 -6.69
N SER A 19 10.42 -14.46 -6.99
CA SER A 19 9.85 -14.53 -8.33
C SER A 19 10.59 -13.63 -9.33
N ILE A 20 11.07 -12.47 -8.89
CA ILE A 20 11.93 -11.59 -9.69
C ILE A 20 13.25 -12.30 -10.03
N PHE A 21 13.88 -12.94 -9.04
CA PHE A 21 15.13 -13.66 -9.22
C PHE A 21 14.99 -14.85 -10.19
N PHE A 22 14.00 -15.72 -9.98
CA PHE A 22 13.75 -16.86 -10.88
C PHE A 22 13.23 -16.43 -12.26
N GLY A 23 12.61 -15.26 -12.37
CA GLY A 23 12.23 -14.67 -13.64
C GLY A 23 13.40 -14.12 -14.46
N GLY A 24 14.62 -14.11 -13.92
CA GLY A 24 15.82 -13.59 -14.59
C GLY A 24 15.87 -12.06 -14.70
N PHE A 25 15.01 -11.35 -13.95
CA PHE A 25 14.97 -9.88 -13.98
C PHE A 25 15.92 -9.27 -12.95
N SER A 26 16.53 -8.14 -13.31
CA SER A 26 17.31 -7.35 -12.36
C SER A 26 16.39 -6.60 -11.40
N PHE A 27 16.67 -6.67 -10.10
CA PHE A 27 15.88 -5.98 -9.08
C PHE A 27 15.80 -4.46 -9.28
N SER A 28 16.86 -3.85 -9.81
CA SER A 28 16.93 -2.40 -10.07
C SER A 28 15.86 -1.89 -11.05
N ILE A 29 15.32 -2.75 -11.93
CA ILE A 29 14.24 -2.39 -12.86
C ILE A 29 12.95 -2.07 -12.08
N PHE A 30 12.79 -2.66 -10.90
CA PHE A 30 11.65 -2.47 -10.02
C PHE A 30 11.86 -1.34 -9.01
N LEU A 31 12.92 -0.52 -9.14
CA LEU A 31 13.17 0.63 -8.27
C LEU A 31 13.09 1.92 -9.07
N ASP A 32 11.86 2.34 -9.40
CA ASP A 32 11.61 3.64 -10.03
C ASP A 32 11.23 4.71 -8.99
N SER A 33 12.02 5.78 -8.94
CA SER A 33 11.85 6.85 -7.96
C SER A 33 10.55 7.64 -8.12
N ILE A 34 10.07 7.82 -9.37
CA ILE A 34 8.86 8.59 -9.67
C ILE A 34 7.64 7.78 -9.26
N SER A 35 7.57 6.51 -9.65
CA SER A 35 6.52 5.59 -9.26
C SER A 35 6.41 5.46 -7.74
N PHE A 36 7.56 5.35 -7.06
CA PHE A 36 7.60 5.30 -5.60
C PHE A 36 7.09 6.61 -4.97
N ALA A 37 7.52 7.76 -5.49
CA ALA A 37 7.07 9.06 -5.02
C ALA A 37 5.55 9.23 -5.18
N ILE A 38 4.97 8.87 -6.33
CA ILE A 38 3.53 8.95 -6.56
C ILE A 38 2.78 8.03 -5.58
N MET A 39 3.23 6.79 -5.44
CA MET A 39 2.57 5.80 -4.59
C MET A 39 2.65 6.14 -3.09
N VAL A 40 3.76 6.69 -2.62
CA VAL A 40 3.96 6.96 -1.19
C VAL A 40 3.48 8.37 -0.83
N LEU A 41 3.93 9.39 -1.56
CA LEU A 41 3.68 10.78 -1.16
C LEU A 41 2.21 11.15 -1.34
N MET A 42 1.58 10.81 -2.47
CA MET A 42 0.23 11.27 -2.75
C MET A 42 -0.81 10.69 -1.79
N PRO A 43 -0.89 9.36 -1.55
CA PRO A 43 -1.76 8.84 -0.50
C PRO A 43 -1.43 9.41 0.88
N THR A 44 -0.16 9.60 1.22
CA THR A 44 0.24 10.16 2.52
C THR A 44 -0.27 11.58 2.72
N PHE A 45 -0.07 12.48 1.76
CA PHE A 45 -0.56 13.86 1.85
C PHE A 45 -2.09 13.93 1.88
N LEU A 46 -2.77 13.12 1.07
CA LEU A 46 -4.23 13.05 1.09
C LEU A 46 -4.79 12.41 2.37
N LEU A 47 -4.03 11.52 3.00
CA LEU A 47 -4.41 10.94 4.28
C LEU A 47 -4.37 11.97 5.41
N LEU A 48 -3.46 12.95 5.33
CA LEU A 48 -3.37 14.06 6.29
C LEU A 48 -4.58 15.01 6.23
N THR A 49 -5.37 15.00 5.16
CA THR A 49 -6.62 15.77 5.11
C THR A 49 -7.77 15.09 5.87
N HIS A 50 -7.64 13.78 6.14
CA HIS A 50 -8.65 12.98 6.83
C HIS A 50 -8.27 12.65 8.27
N PHE A 51 -6.96 12.52 8.54
CA PHE A 51 -6.44 12.09 9.84
C PHE A 51 -5.22 12.92 10.24
N SER A 52 -5.16 13.30 11.51
CA SER A 52 -3.96 13.90 12.08
C SER A 52 -2.82 12.89 12.18
N VAL A 53 -1.56 13.36 12.17
CA VAL A 53 -0.36 12.51 12.34
C VAL A 53 -0.45 11.62 13.58
N LYS A 54 -1.06 12.13 14.66
CA LYS A 54 -1.28 11.38 15.90
C LYS A 54 -2.24 10.21 15.71
N GLU A 55 -3.32 10.40 14.96
CA GLU A 55 -4.32 9.35 14.68
C GLU A 55 -3.76 8.27 13.75
N ILE A 56 -2.94 8.66 12.78
CA ILE A 56 -2.22 7.73 11.89
C ILE A 56 -1.34 6.82 12.75
N PHE A 57 -0.45 7.41 13.55
CA PHE A 57 0.47 6.64 14.39
C PHE A 57 -0.28 5.78 15.42
N ALA A 58 -1.31 6.33 16.06
CA ALA A 58 -2.16 5.57 16.99
C ALA A 58 -2.82 4.36 16.30
N SER A 59 -3.24 4.51 15.04
CA SER A 59 -3.88 3.43 14.28
C SER A 59 -2.93 2.26 14.02
N PHE A 60 -1.68 2.53 13.68
CA PHE A 60 -0.65 1.48 13.59
C PHE A 60 -0.37 0.82 14.95
N GLN A 61 -0.25 1.61 16.02
CA GLN A 61 -0.01 1.06 17.35
C GLN A 61 -1.16 0.14 17.84
N ASN A 62 -2.41 0.50 17.53
CA ASN A 62 -3.58 -0.27 17.91
C ASN A 62 -3.63 -1.67 17.25
N VAL A 63 -2.95 -1.86 16.11
CA VAL A 63 -2.80 -3.17 15.47
C VAL A 63 -2.02 -4.13 16.37
N PHE A 64 -0.97 -3.67 17.03
CA PHE A 64 -0.09 -4.52 17.83
C PHE A 64 -0.51 -4.65 19.31
N LYS A 65 -1.29 -3.69 19.83
CA LYS A 65 -1.82 -3.73 21.21
C LYS A 65 -2.89 -4.81 21.37
N ASN A 66 -2.79 -5.64 22.41
CA ASN A 66 -3.74 -6.75 22.66
C ASN A 66 -4.82 -6.42 23.71
N THR A 67 -4.64 -5.40 24.54
CA THR A 67 -5.54 -5.03 25.63
C THR A 67 -5.77 -3.52 25.67
N ASN A 68 -6.87 -3.06 26.28
CA ASN A 68 -7.16 -1.64 26.58
C ASN A 68 -7.40 -0.69 25.40
N VAL A 69 -7.73 -1.19 24.20
CA VAL A 69 -8.23 -0.35 23.11
C VAL A 69 -9.75 -0.28 23.17
N THR A 70 -10.31 0.93 23.22
CA THR A 70 -11.77 1.15 23.21
C THR A 70 -12.36 0.87 21.82
N GLU A 71 -13.64 0.53 21.74
CA GLU A 71 -14.31 0.29 20.45
C GLU A 71 -14.23 1.50 19.52
N GLU A 72 -14.39 2.71 20.07
CA GLU A 72 -14.26 3.95 19.31
C GLU A 72 -12.89 4.05 18.62
N LYS A 73 -11.81 3.75 19.36
CA LYS A 73 -10.45 3.76 18.81
C LYS A 73 -10.26 2.67 17.74
N LEU A 74 -10.83 1.48 17.94
CA LEU A 74 -10.79 0.42 16.93
C LEU A 74 -11.54 0.83 15.65
N ARG A 75 -12.73 1.40 15.75
CA ARG A 75 -13.52 1.89 14.61
C ARG A 75 -12.78 2.99 13.85
N LYS A 76 -12.15 3.94 14.57
CA LYS A 76 -11.29 4.98 13.97
C LYS A 76 -10.09 4.36 13.23
N SER A 77 -9.41 3.39 13.82
CA SER A 77 -8.28 2.70 13.16
C SER A 77 -8.69 1.85 11.96
N ILE A 78 -9.85 1.19 12.00
CA ILE A 78 -10.41 0.47 10.84
C ILE A 78 -10.73 1.47 9.71
N LEU A 79 -11.35 2.61 10.04
CA LEU A 79 -11.63 3.67 9.07
C LEU A 79 -10.35 4.20 8.44
N PHE A 80 -9.30 4.42 9.23
CA PHE A 80 -7.98 4.81 8.75
C PHE A 80 -7.44 3.85 7.67
N PHE A 81 -7.36 2.54 7.97
CA PHE A 81 -6.86 1.56 6.99
C PHE A 81 -7.77 1.46 5.76
N LYS A 82 -9.10 1.55 5.94
CA LYS A 82 -10.05 1.56 4.81
C LYS A 82 -9.85 2.78 3.90
N THR A 83 -9.59 3.95 4.46
CA THR A 83 -9.30 5.17 3.68
C THR A 83 -7.95 5.08 3.00
N LEU A 84 -6.92 4.59 3.70
CA LEU A 84 -5.59 4.37 3.13
C LEU A 84 -5.65 3.42 1.91
N GLU A 85 -6.41 2.32 2.02
CA GLU A 85 -6.63 1.37 0.91
C GLU A 85 -7.17 2.07 -0.33
N LYS A 86 -8.23 2.87 -0.16
CA LYS A 86 -8.86 3.61 -1.25
C LYS A 86 -7.91 4.61 -1.88
N LEU A 87 -7.16 5.36 -1.07
CA LEU A 87 -6.20 6.34 -1.57
C LEU A 87 -5.07 5.67 -2.36
N ILE A 88 -4.57 4.52 -1.90
CA ILE A 88 -3.58 3.72 -2.65
C ILE A 88 -4.15 3.27 -4.00
N ILE A 89 -5.37 2.73 -4.04
CA ILE A 89 -6.01 2.29 -5.30
C ILE A 89 -6.19 3.46 -6.27
N VAL A 90 -6.77 4.57 -5.79
CA VAL A 90 -7.01 5.77 -6.60
C VAL A 90 -5.68 6.36 -7.10
N SER A 91 -4.63 6.32 -6.29
CA SER A 91 -3.30 6.76 -6.71
C SER A 91 -2.72 5.94 -7.85
N GLY A 92 -2.97 4.63 -7.85
CA GLY A 92 -2.61 3.75 -8.97
C GLY A 92 -3.32 4.16 -10.26
N PHE A 93 -4.63 4.44 -10.19
CA PHE A 93 -5.39 4.91 -11.36
C PHE A 93 -4.89 6.25 -11.89
N ILE A 94 -4.59 7.22 -11.02
CA ILE A 94 -4.00 8.50 -11.40
C ILE A 94 -2.66 8.30 -12.10
N SER A 95 -1.82 7.40 -11.60
CA SER A 95 -0.52 7.08 -12.22
C SER A 95 -0.67 6.50 -13.62
N THR A 96 -1.67 5.65 -13.84
CA THR A 96 -1.93 5.09 -15.17
C THR A 96 -2.28 6.19 -16.17
N PHE A 97 -3.13 7.15 -15.79
CA PHE A 97 -3.42 8.28 -16.66
C PHE A 97 -2.18 9.15 -16.91
N TYR A 98 -1.37 9.41 -15.88
CA TYR A 98 -0.10 10.13 -16.03
C TYR A 98 0.83 9.47 -17.05
N GLY A 99 1.04 8.15 -16.96
CA GLY A 99 1.92 7.45 -17.91
C GLY A 99 1.34 7.39 -19.31
N ILE A 100 0.03 7.15 -19.49
CA ILE A 100 -0.61 7.16 -20.81
C ILE A 100 -0.48 8.55 -21.46
N ILE A 101 -0.75 9.63 -20.71
CA ILE A 101 -0.59 11.00 -21.21
C ILE A 101 0.87 11.25 -21.63
N GLY A 102 1.84 10.84 -20.80
CA GLY A 102 3.26 10.97 -21.11
C GLY A 102 3.69 10.20 -22.36
N MET A 103 3.14 9.00 -22.56
CA MET A 103 3.37 8.19 -23.77
C MET A 103 2.80 8.88 -25.02
N LEU A 104 1.57 9.40 -24.95
CA LEU A 104 0.92 10.11 -26.06
C LEU A 104 1.67 11.38 -26.47
N CYS A 105 2.30 12.08 -25.52
CA CYS A 105 3.15 13.24 -25.83
C CYS A 105 4.46 12.87 -26.54
N ASN A 106 4.89 11.60 -26.52
CA ASN A 106 6.21 11.16 -27.00
C ASN A 106 6.12 10.01 -28.02
N LEU A 107 5.07 9.98 -28.85
CA LEU A 107 4.80 8.89 -29.81
C LEU A 107 5.94 8.61 -30.80
N GLY A 108 6.84 9.57 -31.03
CA GLY A 108 8.01 9.40 -31.89
C GLY A 108 9.24 8.76 -31.21
N ASN A 109 9.21 8.54 -29.88
CA ASN A 109 10.34 8.02 -29.12
C ASN A 109 9.95 6.77 -28.31
N ASN A 110 10.29 5.60 -28.84
CA ASN A 110 10.02 4.29 -28.23
C ASN A 110 10.57 4.14 -26.80
N GLU A 111 11.71 4.78 -26.50
CA GLU A 111 12.31 4.73 -25.17
C GLU A 111 11.46 5.51 -24.14
N ALA A 112 10.97 6.70 -24.53
CA ALA A 112 10.11 7.51 -23.68
C ALA A 112 8.77 6.82 -23.41
N ILE A 113 8.20 6.15 -24.43
CA ILE A 113 6.99 5.35 -24.30
C ILE A 113 7.20 4.21 -23.29
N GLY A 114 8.33 3.49 -23.39
CA GLY A 114 8.67 2.40 -22.48
C GLY A 114 8.79 2.86 -21.03
N LYS A 115 9.45 4.01 -20.79
CA LYS A 115 9.58 4.61 -19.45
C LYS A 115 8.22 5.00 -18.84
N GLY A 116 7.33 5.62 -19.63
CA GLY A 116 5.99 6.02 -19.17
C GLY A 116 5.10 4.83 -18.79
N LEU A 117 5.19 3.74 -19.57
CA LEU A 117 4.48 2.51 -19.27
C LEU A 117 5.03 1.82 -18.02
N ALA A 118 6.36 1.68 -17.92
CA ALA A 118 7.01 1.07 -16.77
C ALA A 118 6.66 1.81 -15.48
N ALA A 119 6.69 3.14 -15.48
CA ALA A 119 6.34 3.94 -14.32
C ALA A 119 4.90 3.67 -13.84
N SER A 120 3.93 3.60 -14.75
CA SER A 120 2.53 3.29 -14.39
C SER A 120 2.36 1.91 -13.77
N LEU A 121 2.98 0.90 -14.38
CA LEU A 121 2.88 -0.49 -13.92
C LEU A 121 3.58 -0.67 -12.57
N LEU A 122 4.76 -0.07 -12.38
CA LEU A 122 5.48 -0.11 -11.11
C LEU A 122 4.69 0.57 -10.00
N THR A 123 4.03 1.70 -10.26
CA THR A 123 3.17 2.35 -9.27
C THR A 123 2.04 1.42 -8.81
N ILE A 124 1.31 0.79 -9.75
CA ILE A 124 0.24 -0.16 -9.41
C ILE A 124 0.79 -1.36 -8.64
N PHE A 125 1.95 -1.89 -9.07
CA PHE A 125 2.62 -3.00 -8.42
C PHE A 125 2.97 -2.68 -6.96
N TYR A 126 3.56 -1.51 -6.69
CA TYR A 126 3.87 -1.06 -5.33
C TYR A 126 2.59 -0.90 -4.49
N GLY A 127 1.52 -0.34 -5.06
CA GLY A 127 0.24 -0.18 -4.38
C GLY A 127 -0.39 -1.52 -4.00
N ALA A 128 -0.35 -2.50 -4.90
CA ALA A 128 -0.84 -3.85 -4.63
C ALA A 128 -0.07 -4.51 -3.48
N ILE A 129 1.26 -4.35 -3.43
CA ILE A 129 2.09 -4.83 -2.31
C ILE A 129 1.66 -4.17 -1.00
N LEU A 130 1.51 -2.85 -0.97
CA LEU A 130 1.10 -2.13 0.25
C LEU A 130 -0.27 -2.60 0.75
N ILE A 131 -1.24 -2.77 -0.16
CA ILE A 131 -2.59 -3.22 0.21
C ILE A 131 -2.56 -4.65 0.75
N CYS A 132 -1.89 -5.57 0.03
CA CYS A 132 -1.83 -6.98 0.40
C CYS A 132 -1.11 -7.23 1.72
N PHE A 133 -0.01 -6.53 1.99
CA PHE A 133 0.86 -6.83 3.13
C PHE A 133 0.66 -5.90 4.33
N ILE A 134 0.01 -4.75 4.15
CA ILE A 134 -0.19 -3.79 5.24
C ILE A 134 -1.69 -3.59 5.45
N THR A 135 -2.39 -3.05 4.48
CA THR A 135 -3.74 -2.51 4.69
C THR A 135 -4.78 -3.58 4.99
N ILE A 136 -4.88 -4.62 4.16
CA ILE A 136 -5.79 -5.75 4.36
C ILE A 136 -5.52 -6.48 5.68
N PRO A 137 -4.30 -6.96 5.96
CA PRO A 137 -4.04 -7.75 7.15
C PRO A 137 -4.23 -6.95 8.45
N PHE A 138 -3.88 -5.65 8.46
CA PHE A 138 -4.03 -4.80 9.64
C PHE A 138 -5.49 -4.44 9.90
N LYS A 139 -6.25 -4.08 8.85
CA LYS A 139 -7.69 -3.83 8.93
C LYS A 139 -8.44 -5.06 9.46
N SER A 140 -8.21 -6.22 8.86
CA SER A 140 -8.84 -7.49 9.29
C SER A 140 -8.48 -7.84 10.75
N SER A 141 -7.25 -7.58 11.17
CA SER A 141 -6.87 -7.80 12.57
C SER A 141 -7.62 -6.87 13.54
N LEU A 142 -7.90 -5.63 13.16
CA LEU A 142 -8.66 -4.69 13.99
C LEU A 142 -10.15 -5.03 14.02
N GLU A 143 -10.73 -5.43 12.89
CA GLU A 143 -12.11 -5.90 12.79
C GLU A 143 -12.36 -7.11 13.70
N LYS A 144 -11.45 -8.10 13.69
CA LYS A 144 -11.52 -9.26 14.58
C LYS A 144 -11.53 -8.87 16.07
N LYS A 145 -10.72 -7.88 16.47
CA LYS A 145 -10.68 -7.37 17.85
C LYS A 145 -11.97 -6.63 18.24
N LEU A 146 -12.56 -5.90 17.28
CA LEU A 146 -13.82 -5.21 17.50
C LEU A 146 -14.96 -6.22 17.71
N CYS A 147 -15.03 -7.25 16.87
CA CYS A 147 -16.03 -8.32 17.03
C CYS A 147 -15.90 -9.07 18.35
N SER A 148 -14.68 -9.35 18.82
CA SER A 148 -14.47 -10.05 20.10
C SER A 148 -14.85 -9.26 21.35
N LYS A 149 -15.15 -7.95 21.23
CA LYS A 149 -15.56 -7.08 22.34
C LYS A 149 -17.07 -6.93 22.48
N GLY A 150 -17.83 -7.26 21.44
CA GLY A 150 -19.29 -7.21 21.44
C GLY A 150 -19.96 -8.50 21.96
N LEU A 151 -19.19 -9.41 22.55
CA LEU A 151 -19.62 -10.62 23.26
C LEU A 151 -19.28 -10.45 24.75
#